data_AF-A0A3D5ZBR6-F1
#
_entry.id   AF-A0A3D5ZBR6-F1
#
_cell.length_a   1.000
_cell.length_b   1.000
_cell.length_c   1.000
_cell.angle_alpha   90.00
_cell.angle_beta   90.00
_cell.angle_gamma   90.00
#
_symmetry.space_group_name_H-M   'P 1'
#
loop_
_entity.id
_entity.type
_entity.pdbx_description
1 polymer ?
#
loop_
_entity_poly.entity_id
_entity_poly.type
_entity_poly.pdbx_seq_one_letter_code
_entity_poly.pdbx_strand_id
1 'polypeptide(L)'
;KVVGVSYKVVNVASEAGDASPSTPIGVNLPNSNWIRAQYGSKSVSLGNIVYAYSKAGGSGMLREFSNDEEEIAMAEKYGDAAGKMHTALHEVVGHASGKLEEGVGTPKETLKSYASTIEEGRADLVALYFMLDNKLVEYGLMESTDVGRAEYDSYIRNGMLAQLRRLEKGADIEEAHMRNRAWIAHWVVEKGGSEVIEKIEREGNIFYNIKNYEKLQGLFGELLQKVQTIKSQGDYAAAEALVEGYGVKVNQDVHQQVLDRSSKLKSPAYGGFVNPTLEAVEDKEGNITDVKVNYGMTFEEQMLFYSDKYGHLRTGLRK
;
A
#
# COMPACT_ATOMS: atom_id res chain seq x y z
N LYS A 1 6.98 -21.80 -17.29
CA LYS A 1 6.72 -22.21 -15.88
C LYS A 1 7.17 -21.07 -14.98
N VAL A 2 6.30 -20.60 -14.09
CA VAL A 2 6.66 -19.67 -13.00
C VAL A 2 7.14 -20.55 -11.84
N VAL A 3 8.25 -20.17 -11.20
CA VAL A 3 8.71 -20.82 -9.96
C VAL A 3 7.84 -20.25 -8.83
N GLY A 4 7.16 -21.10 -8.07
CA GLY A 4 6.19 -20.65 -7.06
C GLY A 4 6.84 -19.75 -5.99
N VAL A 5 6.14 -18.70 -5.60
CA VAL A 5 6.51 -17.84 -4.46
C VAL A 5 5.96 -18.45 -3.19
N SER A 6 6.79 -18.55 -2.14
CA SER A 6 6.29 -18.90 -0.80
C SER A 6 5.75 -17.63 -0.14
N TYR A 7 4.44 -17.59 0.08
CA TYR A 7 3.78 -16.53 0.82
C TYR A 7 3.45 -16.97 2.24
N LYS A 8 3.74 -16.13 3.23
CA LYS A 8 3.34 -16.34 4.61
C LYS A 8 2.86 -15.05 5.24
N VAL A 9 1.79 -15.13 6.02
CA VAL A 9 1.45 -14.11 6.99
C VAL A 9 2.24 -14.41 8.26
N VAL A 10 2.95 -13.43 8.79
CA VAL A 10 3.70 -13.56 10.04
C VAL A 10 3.21 -12.54 11.07
N ASN A 11 3.42 -12.85 12.34
CA ASN A 11 3.31 -11.88 13.41
C ASN A 11 4.71 -11.34 13.72
N VAL A 12 4.87 -10.03 13.55
CA VAL A 12 6.09 -9.31 13.89
C VAL A 12 6.25 -9.31 15.39
N ALA A 13 7.39 -9.84 15.87
CA ALA A 13 7.71 -9.83 17.29
C ALA A 13 8.37 -8.50 17.72
N SER A 14 9.25 -7.94 16.88
CA SER A 14 9.94 -6.68 17.10
C SER A 14 10.53 -6.17 15.78
N GLU A 15 10.72 -4.85 15.67
CA GLU A 15 11.23 -4.14 14.50
C GLU A 15 12.39 -3.21 14.89
N ALA A 16 13.35 -3.05 13.99
CA ALA A 16 14.51 -2.18 14.17
C ALA A 16 15.01 -1.65 12.82
N GLY A 17 15.91 -0.66 12.87
CA GLY A 17 16.48 -0.04 11.67
C GLY A 17 15.42 0.71 10.86
N ASP A 18 15.46 0.56 9.54
CA ASP A 18 14.58 1.27 8.60
C ASP A 18 13.09 0.84 8.69
N ALA A 19 12.79 -0.19 9.47
CA ALA A 19 11.44 -0.69 9.72
C ALA A 19 10.88 -0.24 11.08
N SER A 20 11.54 0.67 11.82
CA SER A 20 11.03 1.16 13.11
C SER A 20 11.38 2.64 13.33
N PRO A 21 10.43 3.48 13.79
CA PRO A 21 9.05 3.15 14.18
C PRO A 21 8.07 3.08 13.01
N SER A 22 8.46 3.50 11.81
CA SER A 22 7.65 3.36 10.60
C SER A 22 8.03 2.07 9.89
N THR A 23 7.03 1.24 9.58
CA THR A 23 7.24 -0.13 9.10
C THR A 23 6.45 -0.40 7.83
N PRO A 24 6.95 -1.24 6.91
CA PRO A 24 6.13 -1.77 5.82
C PRO A 24 5.03 -2.71 6.34
N ILE A 25 4.06 -3.03 5.49
CA ILE A 25 3.02 -4.04 5.77
C ILE A 25 3.29 -5.39 5.09
N GLY A 26 4.26 -5.42 4.18
CA GLY A 26 4.69 -6.56 3.40
C GLY A 26 6.14 -6.42 2.97
N VAL A 27 6.81 -7.56 2.76
CA VAL A 27 8.22 -7.62 2.33
C VAL A 27 8.39 -8.78 1.35
N ASN A 28 8.97 -8.51 0.17
CA ASN A 28 9.31 -9.52 -0.82
C ASN A 28 10.81 -9.54 -1.10
N LEU A 29 11.48 -10.62 -0.68
CA LEU A 29 12.94 -10.72 -0.73
C LEU A 29 13.40 -12.09 -1.25
N PRO A 30 14.62 -12.19 -1.81
CA PRO A 30 15.64 -11.13 -1.92
C PRO A 30 15.44 -10.21 -3.14
N ASN A 31 16.08 -9.03 -3.12
CA ASN A 31 16.04 -8.06 -4.23
C ASN A 31 16.79 -8.50 -5.50
N SER A 32 17.60 -9.55 -5.44
CA SER A 32 18.43 -10.00 -6.58
C SER A 32 17.62 -10.79 -7.61
N ASN A 33 17.43 -10.23 -8.80
CA ASN A 33 16.61 -10.82 -9.88
C ASN A 33 17.06 -12.23 -10.29
N TRP A 34 18.37 -12.48 -10.41
CA TRP A 34 18.87 -13.81 -10.79
C TRP A 34 18.56 -14.88 -9.73
N ILE A 35 18.61 -14.51 -8.43
CA ILE A 35 18.23 -15.40 -7.33
C ILE A 35 16.74 -15.70 -7.41
N ARG A 36 15.90 -14.67 -7.58
CA ARG A 36 14.45 -14.84 -7.71
C ARG A 36 14.09 -15.76 -8.88
N ALA A 37 14.77 -15.61 -10.01
CA ALA A 37 14.52 -16.42 -11.20
C ALA A 37 14.96 -17.89 -11.04
N GLN A 38 16.09 -18.16 -10.39
CA GLN A 38 16.66 -19.50 -10.27
C GLN A 38 16.18 -20.27 -9.04
N TYR A 39 15.95 -19.57 -7.91
CA TYR A 39 15.68 -20.15 -6.60
C TYR A 39 14.36 -19.68 -5.98
N GLY A 40 13.67 -18.71 -6.58
CA GLY A 40 12.42 -18.14 -6.07
C GLY A 40 12.63 -17.00 -5.06
N SER A 41 11.53 -16.52 -4.48
CA SER A 41 11.52 -15.50 -3.44
C SER A 41 10.59 -15.88 -2.29
N LYS A 42 10.73 -15.17 -1.16
CA LYS A 42 9.80 -15.22 -0.05
C LYS A 42 9.09 -13.89 0.04
N SER A 43 7.77 -13.95 -0.01
CA SER A 43 6.91 -12.82 0.26
C SER A 43 6.25 -13.03 1.63
N VAL A 44 6.27 -11.99 2.44
CA VAL A 44 5.77 -12.04 3.81
C VAL A 44 4.89 -10.83 4.06
N SER A 45 3.67 -11.05 4.57
CA SER A 45 2.81 -9.97 5.07
C SER A 45 2.88 -9.91 6.59
N LEU A 46 3.01 -8.69 7.12
CA LEU A 46 3.13 -8.40 8.55
C LEU A 46 1.72 -8.29 9.15
N GLY A 47 1.10 -9.44 9.44
CA GLY A 47 -0.33 -9.53 9.71
C GLY A 47 -0.81 -8.75 10.94
N ASN A 48 -0.03 -8.77 12.02
CA ASN A 48 -0.34 -8.00 13.23
C ASN A 48 -0.14 -6.48 13.04
N ILE A 49 0.80 -6.05 12.19
CA ILE A 49 0.98 -4.64 11.82
C ILE A 49 -0.20 -4.14 10.98
N VAL A 50 -0.59 -4.89 9.94
CA VAL A 50 -1.79 -4.60 9.13
C VAL A 50 -3.03 -4.50 10.01
N TYR A 51 -3.20 -5.45 10.92
CA TYR A 51 -4.31 -5.45 11.87
C TYR A 51 -4.28 -4.23 12.80
N ALA A 52 -3.12 -3.87 13.34
CA ALA A 52 -3.01 -2.73 14.22
C ALA A 52 -3.33 -1.41 13.50
N TYR A 53 -2.88 -1.23 12.24
CA TYR A 53 -3.31 -0.11 11.41
C TYR A 53 -4.83 -0.07 11.20
N SER A 54 -5.45 -1.22 10.86
CA SER A 54 -6.90 -1.28 10.62
C SER A 54 -7.74 -1.00 11.87
N LYS A 55 -7.18 -1.23 13.07
CA LYS A 55 -7.82 -0.87 14.36
C LYS A 55 -7.49 0.53 14.86
N ALA A 56 -6.34 1.09 14.51
CA ALA A 56 -5.93 2.43 14.92
C ALA A 56 -6.65 3.55 14.14
N GLY A 57 -7.03 3.27 12.89
CA GLY A 57 -7.81 4.20 12.06
C GLY A 57 -9.22 4.38 12.61
N GLY A 58 -9.51 5.53 13.21
CA GLY A 58 -10.90 5.90 13.52
C GLY A 58 -11.74 6.02 12.25
N SER A 59 -13.05 5.80 12.34
CA SER A 59 -13.99 5.89 11.20
C SER A 59 -14.14 7.30 10.63
N GLY A 60 -13.55 8.32 11.25
CA GLY A 60 -13.63 9.71 10.82
C GLY A 60 -13.12 9.94 9.39
N MET A 61 -11.97 9.36 9.02
CA MET A 61 -11.46 9.47 7.64
C MET A 61 -12.35 8.73 6.64
N LEU A 62 -12.94 7.60 7.04
CA LEU A 62 -13.88 6.86 6.20
C LEU A 62 -15.11 7.72 5.91
N ARG A 63 -15.81 8.15 6.97
CA ARG A 63 -17.04 8.92 6.88
C ARG A 63 -16.85 10.28 6.21
N GLU A 64 -15.72 10.93 6.42
CA GLU A 64 -15.43 12.23 5.81
C GLU A 64 -15.27 12.15 4.29
N PHE A 65 -14.67 11.09 3.76
CA PHE A 65 -14.28 11.01 2.35
C PHE A 65 -15.13 10.07 1.50
N SER A 66 -15.93 9.18 2.11
CA SER A 66 -16.86 8.32 1.38
C SER A 66 -18.05 9.08 0.82
N ASN A 67 -18.55 8.63 -0.33
CA ASN A 67 -19.66 9.26 -1.01
C ASN A 67 -20.98 9.08 -0.26
N ASP A 68 -21.25 7.91 0.31
CA ASP A 68 -22.54 7.64 0.96
C ASP A 68 -22.41 6.57 2.05
N GLU A 69 -23.53 6.31 2.74
CA GLU A 69 -23.61 5.30 3.79
C GLU A 69 -23.46 3.87 3.25
N GLU A 70 -23.71 3.63 1.96
CA GLU A 70 -23.51 2.31 1.35
C GLU A 70 -22.00 2.02 1.25
N GLU A 71 -21.21 2.97 0.74
CA GLU A 71 -19.75 2.86 0.71
C GLU A 71 -19.17 2.69 2.13
N ILE A 72 -19.68 3.46 3.10
CA ILE A 72 -19.25 3.36 4.50
C ILE A 72 -19.55 1.96 5.06
N ALA A 73 -20.76 1.45 4.88
CA ALA A 73 -21.16 0.13 5.36
C ALA A 73 -20.34 -0.99 4.69
N MET A 74 -20.05 -0.85 3.39
CA MET A 74 -19.19 -1.78 2.64
C MET A 74 -17.76 -1.78 3.19
N ALA A 75 -17.19 -0.61 3.44
CA ALA A 75 -15.85 -0.48 4.00
C ALA A 75 -15.78 -1.01 5.45
N GLU A 76 -16.77 -0.73 6.29
CA GLU A 76 -16.83 -1.26 7.67
C GLU A 76 -16.96 -2.79 7.69
N LYS A 77 -17.70 -3.37 6.73
CA LYS A 77 -17.91 -4.82 6.65
C LYS A 77 -16.73 -5.55 6.02
N TYR A 78 -16.24 -5.07 4.88
CA TYR A 78 -15.31 -5.81 4.03
C TYR A 78 -13.92 -5.20 3.94
N GLY A 79 -13.71 -3.96 4.38
CA GLY A 79 -12.46 -3.21 4.16
C GLY A 79 -11.20 -3.88 4.71
N ASP A 80 -11.28 -4.56 5.86
CA ASP A 80 -10.12 -5.29 6.42
C ASP A 80 -9.78 -6.53 5.58
N ALA A 81 -10.78 -7.26 5.09
CA ALA A 81 -10.58 -8.39 4.19
C ALA A 81 -10.06 -7.93 2.81
N ALA A 82 -10.62 -6.83 2.31
CA ALA A 82 -10.26 -6.19 1.05
C ALA A 82 -8.78 -5.80 1.02
N GLY A 83 -8.32 -5.01 2.00
CA GLY A 83 -6.93 -4.58 2.06
C GLY A 83 -5.93 -5.73 2.24
N LYS A 84 -6.30 -6.76 3.02
CA LYS A 84 -5.47 -7.98 3.16
C LYS A 84 -5.37 -8.75 1.86
N MET A 85 -6.48 -8.91 1.13
CA MET A 85 -6.50 -9.63 -0.12
C MET A 85 -5.75 -8.85 -1.22
N HIS A 86 -5.95 -7.53 -1.31
CA HIS A 86 -5.20 -6.66 -2.21
C HIS A 86 -3.69 -6.80 -1.97
N THR A 87 -3.25 -6.66 -0.72
CA THR A 87 -1.83 -6.79 -0.34
C THR A 87 -1.28 -8.17 -0.71
N ALA A 88 -2.02 -9.24 -0.42
CA ALA A 88 -1.57 -10.59 -0.77
C ALA A 88 -1.46 -10.79 -2.29
N LEU A 89 -2.41 -10.28 -3.08
CA LEU A 89 -2.33 -10.35 -4.54
C LEU A 89 -1.17 -9.51 -5.07
N HIS A 90 -0.99 -8.28 -4.59
CA HIS A 90 0.10 -7.38 -4.96
C HIS A 90 1.47 -8.05 -4.74
N GLU A 91 1.67 -8.60 -3.55
CA GLU A 91 2.95 -9.14 -3.11
C GLU A 91 3.30 -10.48 -3.78
N VAL A 92 2.31 -11.37 -3.91
CA VAL A 92 2.52 -12.76 -4.33
C VAL A 92 2.37 -12.92 -5.83
N VAL A 93 1.37 -12.27 -6.42
CA VAL A 93 1.02 -12.41 -7.84
C VAL A 93 1.50 -11.21 -8.62
N GLY A 94 1.31 -10.01 -8.08
CA GLY A 94 1.76 -8.74 -8.65
C GLY A 94 3.24 -8.78 -8.94
N HIS A 95 4.10 -8.59 -7.95
CA HIS A 95 5.57 -8.55 -8.14
C HIS A 95 6.19 -9.81 -8.78
N ALA A 96 5.53 -10.97 -8.71
CA ALA A 96 6.05 -12.21 -9.27
C ALA A 96 5.66 -12.44 -10.74
N SER A 97 4.72 -11.66 -11.27
CA SER A 97 4.22 -11.80 -12.64
C SER A 97 4.96 -10.90 -13.64
N GLY A 98 4.78 -11.21 -14.93
CA GLY A 98 5.40 -10.49 -16.03
C GLY A 98 6.81 -10.96 -16.36
N LYS A 99 7.30 -10.57 -17.54
CA LYS A 99 8.66 -10.84 -18.01
C LYS A 99 9.14 -9.67 -18.88
N LEU A 100 10.43 -9.38 -18.82
CA LEU A 100 11.06 -8.46 -19.77
C LEU A 100 11.20 -9.15 -21.14
N GLU A 101 11.18 -8.37 -22.21
CA GLU A 101 11.55 -8.85 -23.53
C GLU A 101 13.05 -9.18 -23.60
N GLU A 102 13.43 -10.05 -24.54
CA GLU A 102 14.82 -10.44 -24.71
C GLU A 102 15.69 -9.22 -25.11
N GLY A 103 16.82 -9.04 -24.44
CA GLY A 103 17.73 -7.92 -24.69
C GLY A 103 17.36 -6.59 -24.02
N VAL A 104 16.22 -6.50 -23.33
CA VAL A 104 15.84 -5.32 -22.55
C VAL A 104 16.55 -5.32 -21.19
N GLY A 105 17.17 -4.18 -20.84
CA GLY A 105 17.82 -3.97 -19.55
C GLY A 105 16.85 -4.01 -18.38
N THR A 106 17.37 -4.07 -17.16
CA THR A 106 16.53 -4.07 -15.95
C THR A 106 15.72 -2.75 -15.85
N PRO A 107 14.55 -2.73 -15.19
CA PRO A 107 13.76 -1.51 -15.03
C PRO A 107 14.55 -0.35 -14.42
N LYS A 108 15.53 -0.63 -13.55
CA LYS A 108 16.43 0.39 -12.99
C LYS A 108 17.27 1.09 -14.07
N GLU A 109 17.69 0.34 -15.10
CA GLU A 109 18.49 0.85 -16.21
C GLU A 109 17.61 1.55 -17.26
N THR A 110 16.45 0.98 -17.57
CA THR A 110 15.57 1.45 -18.65
C THR A 110 14.62 2.55 -18.19
N LEU A 111 13.93 2.36 -17.06
CA LEU A 111 12.91 3.30 -16.54
C LEU A 111 13.46 4.30 -15.54
N LYS A 112 14.68 4.10 -15.02
CA LYS A 112 15.40 5.03 -14.13
C LYS A 112 14.55 5.45 -12.92
N SER A 113 14.29 6.75 -12.74
CA SER A 113 13.49 7.32 -11.65
C SER A 113 12.03 6.83 -11.63
N TYR A 114 11.51 6.33 -12.76
CA TYR A 114 10.15 5.80 -12.84
C TYR A 114 10.05 4.31 -12.52
N ALA A 115 11.19 3.61 -12.35
CA ALA A 115 11.21 2.16 -12.16
C ALA A 115 10.35 1.70 -10.98
N SER A 116 10.49 2.35 -9.82
CA SER A 116 9.74 1.96 -8.61
C SER A 116 8.25 2.22 -8.76
N THR A 117 7.84 3.43 -9.16
CA THR A 117 6.41 3.76 -9.26
C THR A 117 5.68 2.91 -10.31
N ILE A 118 6.35 2.58 -11.44
CA ILE A 118 5.80 1.69 -12.46
C ILE A 118 5.68 0.25 -11.92
N GLU A 119 6.68 -0.25 -11.19
CA GLU A 119 6.61 -1.61 -10.65
C GLU A 119 5.52 -1.75 -9.60
N GLU A 120 5.42 -0.79 -8.69
CA GLU A 120 4.40 -0.77 -7.64
C GLU A 120 2.99 -0.70 -8.23
N GLY A 121 2.74 0.24 -9.15
CA GLY A 121 1.41 0.35 -9.73
C GLY A 121 1.07 -0.82 -10.65
N ARG A 122 2.05 -1.47 -11.28
CA ARG A 122 1.81 -2.74 -11.99
C ARG A 122 1.34 -3.83 -11.03
N ALA A 123 1.96 -3.96 -9.86
CA ALA A 123 1.57 -4.93 -8.84
C ALA A 123 0.18 -4.61 -8.26
N ASP A 124 -0.12 -3.33 -8.01
CA ASP A 124 -1.47 -2.89 -7.59
C ASP A 124 -2.52 -3.18 -8.67
N LEU A 125 -2.22 -2.95 -9.95
CA LEU A 125 -3.15 -3.27 -11.04
C LEU A 125 -3.42 -4.77 -11.19
N VAL A 126 -2.43 -5.63 -10.94
CA VAL A 126 -2.66 -7.08 -10.86
C VAL A 126 -3.64 -7.40 -9.73
N ALA A 127 -3.42 -6.83 -8.53
CA ALA A 127 -4.32 -7.03 -7.41
C ALA A 127 -5.74 -6.56 -7.75
N LEU A 128 -5.89 -5.29 -8.13
CA LEU A 128 -7.16 -4.68 -8.49
C LEU A 128 -7.90 -5.49 -9.56
N TYR A 129 -7.23 -5.90 -10.64
CA TYR A 129 -7.87 -6.69 -11.69
C TYR A 129 -8.46 -8.02 -11.18
N PHE A 130 -7.76 -8.72 -10.30
CA PHE A 130 -8.23 -10.02 -9.78
C PHE A 130 -9.22 -9.91 -8.61
N MET A 131 -9.35 -8.76 -7.94
CA MET A 131 -10.24 -8.61 -6.77
C MET A 131 -11.72 -8.87 -7.06
N LEU A 132 -12.17 -8.78 -8.31
CA LEU A 132 -13.54 -9.14 -8.73
C LEU A 132 -13.63 -10.50 -9.44
N ASP A 133 -12.55 -11.29 -9.45
CA ASP A 133 -12.56 -12.63 -10.02
C ASP A 133 -13.25 -13.63 -9.07
N ASN A 134 -14.30 -14.29 -9.57
CA ASN A 134 -15.05 -15.31 -8.83
C ASN A 134 -14.16 -16.49 -8.40
N LYS A 135 -13.00 -16.72 -9.03
CA LYS A 135 -12.05 -17.75 -8.59
C LYS A 135 -11.55 -17.53 -7.17
N LEU A 136 -11.41 -16.29 -6.74
CA LEU A 136 -11.01 -16.00 -5.35
C LEU A 136 -12.09 -16.44 -4.36
N VAL A 137 -13.37 -16.35 -4.74
CA VAL A 137 -14.51 -16.87 -3.94
C VAL A 137 -14.56 -18.39 -4.01
N GLU A 138 -14.42 -18.99 -5.19
CA GLU A 138 -14.39 -20.44 -5.37
C GLU A 138 -13.27 -21.12 -4.58
N TYR A 139 -12.12 -20.44 -4.42
CA TYR A 139 -11.00 -20.92 -3.62
C TYR A 139 -11.14 -20.63 -2.13
N GLY A 140 -12.22 -19.97 -1.69
CA GLY A 140 -12.46 -19.61 -0.30
C GLY A 140 -11.53 -18.53 0.24
N LEU A 141 -10.91 -17.74 -0.65
CA LEU A 141 -10.03 -16.63 -0.27
C LEU A 141 -10.82 -15.34 0.03
N MET A 142 -12.01 -15.21 -0.54
CA MET A 142 -12.98 -14.14 -0.25
C MET A 142 -14.37 -14.73 -0.04
N GLU A 143 -15.19 -14.09 0.78
CA GLU A 143 -16.57 -14.52 1.01
C GLU A 143 -17.53 -14.16 -0.15
N SER A 144 -17.24 -13.07 -0.87
CA SER A 144 -17.92 -12.66 -2.10
C SER A 144 -17.06 -11.64 -2.85
N THR A 145 -17.46 -11.28 -4.07
CA THR A 145 -16.83 -10.18 -4.83
C THR A 145 -17.10 -8.79 -4.24
N ASP A 146 -17.95 -8.68 -3.21
CA ASP A 146 -18.17 -7.43 -2.47
C ASP A 146 -16.89 -6.97 -1.76
N VAL A 147 -16.03 -7.92 -1.39
CA VAL A 147 -14.68 -7.65 -0.88
C VAL A 147 -13.87 -6.83 -1.89
N GLY A 148 -13.94 -7.19 -3.18
CA GLY A 148 -13.27 -6.44 -4.23
C GLY A 148 -13.90 -5.09 -4.53
N ARG A 149 -15.24 -4.97 -4.40
CA ARG A 149 -15.92 -3.68 -4.55
C ARG A 149 -15.50 -2.68 -3.47
N ALA A 150 -15.45 -3.14 -2.22
CA ALA A 150 -14.96 -2.32 -1.11
C ALA A 150 -13.50 -1.87 -1.31
N GLU A 151 -12.64 -2.73 -1.91
CA GLU A 151 -11.28 -2.33 -2.28
C GLU A 151 -11.28 -1.26 -3.36
N TYR A 152 -12.11 -1.39 -4.39
CA TYR A 152 -12.17 -0.40 -5.47
C TYR A 152 -12.59 0.98 -4.95
N ASP A 153 -13.62 1.04 -4.11
CA ASP A 153 -14.04 2.30 -3.46
C ASP A 153 -12.90 2.90 -2.64
N SER A 154 -12.26 2.08 -1.80
CA SER A 154 -11.11 2.48 -0.98
C SER A 154 -9.96 3.02 -1.85
N TYR A 155 -9.64 2.33 -2.94
CA TYR A 155 -8.52 2.67 -3.83
C TYR A 155 -8.77 3.98 -4.56
N ILE A 156 -9.97 4.19 -5.12
CA ILE A 156 -10.34 5.44 -5.80
C ILE A 156 -10.40 6.60 -4.81
N ARG A 157 -11.04 6.41 -3.65
CA ARG A 157 -11.11 7.43 -2.59
C ARG A 157 -9.72 7.80 -2.08
N ASN A 158 -8.82 6.83 -1.94
CA ASN A 158 -7.45 7.09 -1.52
C ASN A 158 -6.66 7.83 -2.59
N GLY A 159 -6.64 7.30 -3.82
CA GLY A 159 -5.86 7.81 -4.94
C GLY A 159 -6.24 9.24 -5.33
N MET A 160 -7.54 9.55 -5.33
CA MET A 160 -8.05 10.86 -5.74
C MET A 160 -8.08 11.91 -4.61
N LEU A 161 -8.24 11.49 -3.35
CA LEU A 161 -8.51 12.40 -2.24
C LEU A 161 -7.66 12.11 -1.00
N ALA A 162 -7.92 10.99 -0.31
CA ALA A 162 -7.49 10.82 1.07
C ALA A 162 -5.97 10.85 1.25
N GLN A 163 -5.19 10.43 0.24
CA GLN A 163 -3.73 10.46 0.31
C GLN A 163 -3.15 11.88 0.33
N LEU A 164 -3.85 12.88 -0.25
CA LEU A 164 -3.34 14.25 -0.36
C LEU A 164 -3.18 14.94 1.01
N ARG A 165 -3.84 14.43 2.05
CA ARG A 165 -3.65 14.86 3.44
C ARG A 165 -2.19 14.77 3.91
N ARG A 166 -1.40 13.88 3.29
CA ARG A 166 0.01 13.64 3.64
C ARG A 166 0.97 14.71 3.11
N LEU A 167 0.50 15.55 2.18
CA LEU A 167 1.31 16.56 1.51
C LEU A 167 1.22 17.90 2.21
N GLU A 168 2.33 18.64 2.23
CA GLU A 168 2.35 20.05 2.59
C GLU A 168 1.64 20.89 1.51
N LYS A 169 0.95 21.96 1.91
CA LYS A 169 0.22 22.83 0.98
C LYS A 169 1.15 23.34 -0.14
N GLY A 170 0.73 23.17 -1.39
CA GLY A 170 1.53 23.56 -2.56
C GLY A 170 2.46 22.47 -3.08
N ALA A 171 2.62 21.35 -2.37
CA ALA A 171 3.46 20.24 -2.81
C ALA A 171 2.78 19.38 -3.88
N ASP A 172 3.61 18.77 -4.71
CA ASP A 172 3.26 17.70 -5.63
C ASP A 172 3.54 16.32 -4.99
N ILE A 173 3.10 15.24 -5.62
CA ILE A 173 3.37 13.88 -5.14
C ILE A 173 4.79 13.46 -5.52
N GLU A 174 5.59 13.07 -4.52
CA GLU A 174 6.97 12.61 -4.71
C GLU A 174 7.16 11.10 -4.50
N GLU A 175 6.52 10.56 -3.46
CA GLU A 175 6.71 9.17 -3.02
C GLU A 175 6.12 8.18 -4.06
N ALA A 176 6.87 7.11 -4.38
CA ALA A 176 6.56 6.20 -5.48
C ALA A 176 5.21 5.47 -5.33
N HIS A 177 4.83 5.06 -4.12
CA HIS A 177 3.55 4.40 -3.86
C HIS A 177 2.37 5.40 -3.91
N MET A 178 2.56 6.63 -3.44
CA MET A 178 1.56 7.69 -3.62
C MET A 178 1.38 8.04 -5.10
N ARG A 179 2.49 8.15 -5.85
CA ARG A 179 2.46 8.40 -7.30
C ARG A 179 1.70 7.31 -8.03
N ASN A 180 1.92 6.04 -7.68
CA ASN A 180 1.25 4.94 -8.36
C ASN A 180 -0.26 4.93 -8.13
N ARG A 181 -0.68 5.14 -6.87
CA ARG A 181 -2.10 5.21 -6.52
C ARG A 181 -2.77 6.37 -7.23
N ALA A 182 -2.08 7.51 -7.30
CA ALA A 182 -2.53 8.67 -8.06
C ALA A 182 -2.67 8.34 -9.55
N TRP A 183 -1.61 7.89 -10.24
CA TRP A 183 -1.71 7.71 -11.68
C TRP A 183 -2.70 6.62 -12.09
N ILE A 184 -2.90 5.58 -11.27
CA ILE A 184 -3.95 4.58 -11.51
C ILE A 184 -5.33 5.22 -11.38
N ALA A 185 -5.61 5.88 -10.24
CA ALA A 185 -6.92 6.45 -9.96
C ALA A 185 -7.28 7.57 -10.96
N HIS A 186 -6.36 8.50 -11.23
CA HIS A 186 -6.58 9.58 -12.18
C HIS A 186 -6.82 9.03 -13.60
N TRP A 187 -6.08 8.01 -14.03
CA TRP A 187 -6.25 7.42 -15.35
C TRP A 187 -7.62 6.74 -15.51
N VAL A 188 -8.05 5.91 -14.56
CA VAL A 188 -9.35 5.23 -14.66
C VAL A 188 -10.53 6.18 -14.48
N VAL A 189 -10.40 7.24 -13.67
CA VAL A 189 -11.41 8.30 -13.56
C VAL A 189 -11.55 9.05 -14.88
N GLU A 190 -10.44 9.40 -15.54
CA GLU A 190 -10.49 10.07 -16.84
C GLU A 190 -11.10 9.15 -17.92
N LYS A 191 -10.62 7.90 -18.04
CA LYS A 191 -11.06 6.98 -19.10
C LYS A 191 -12.46 6.43 -18.89
N GLY A 192 -12.84 6.20 -17.63
CA GLY A 192 -14.16 5.72 -17.30
C GLY A 192 -15.24 6.80 -17.44
N GLY A 193 -14.88 8.06 -17.17
CA GLY A 193 -15.84 9.16 -17.12
C GLY A 193 -17.01 8.89 -16.17
N SER A 194 -18.07 9.69 -16.27
CA SER A 194 -19.22 9.60 -15.37
C SER A 194 -20.07 8.33 -15.52
N GLU A 195 -19.84 7.51 -16.57
CA GLU A 195 -20.49 6.20 -16.69
C GLU A 195 -19.89 5.14 -15.76
N VAL A 196 -18.60 5.27 -15.42
CA VAL A 196 -17.89 4.29 -14.60
C VAL A 196 -17.59 4.87 -13.22
N ILE A 197 -17.03 6.08 -13.16
CA ILE A 197 -16.72 6.78 -11.91
C ILE A 197 -17.23 8.21 -12.01
N GLU A 198 -18.27 8.52 -11.25
CA GLU A 198 -18.82 9.86 -11.18
C GLU A 198 -18.09 10.69 -10.13
N LYS A 199 -17.60 11.86 -10.54
CA LYS A 199 -17.16 12.91 -9.62
C LYS A 199 -18.39 13.68 -9.13
N ILE A 200 -18.59 13.71 -7.82
CA ILE A 200 -19.71 14.38 -7.16
C ILE A 200 -19.17 15.57 -6.37
N GLU A 201 -19.89 16.69 -6.41
CA GLU A 201 -19.60 17.85 -5.58
C GLU A 201 -20.80 18.17 -4.69
N ARG A 202 -20.59 18.17 -3.36
CA ARG A 202 -21.62 18.51 -2.37
C ARG A 202 -21.02 19.48 -1.38
N GLU A 203 -21.66 20.64 -1.23
CA GLU A 203 -21.25 21.68 -0.28
C GLU A 203 -19.77 22.10 -0.44
N GLY A 204 -19.27 22.14 -1.69
CA GLY A 204 -17.89 22.47 -2.02
C GLY A 204 -16.87 21.32 -1.80
N ASN A 205 -17.33 20.15 -1.34
CA ASN A 205 -16.49 18.97 -1.18
C ASN A 205 -16.66 18.00 -2.34
N ILE A 206 -15.54 17.45 -2.82
CA ILE A 206 -15.49 16.44 -3.86
C ILE A 206 -15.57 15.04 -3.25
N PHE A 207 -16.33 14.18 -3.93
CA PHE A 207 -16.48 12.75 -3.69
C PHE A 207 -16.42 12.00 -5.03
N TYR A 208 -16.18 10.70 -4.98
CA TYR A 208 -16.18 9.82 -6.15
C TYR A 208 -17.11 8.65 -5.90
N ASN A 209 -17.94 8.32 -6.89
CA ASN A 209 -18.90 7.21 -6.83
C ASN A 209 -18.66 6.25 -8.00
N ILE A 210 -18.41 4.98 -7.70
CA ILE A 210 -18.23 3.95 -8.72
C ILE A 210 -19.61 3.44 -9.16
N LYS A 211 -20.01 3.79 -10.39
CA LYS A 211 -21.29 3.36 -10.97
C LYS A 211 -21.24 2.00 -11.64
N ASN A 212 -20.06 1.58 -12.10
CA ASN A 212 -19.90 0.31 -12.80
C ASN A 212 -18.55 -0.35 -12.48
N TYR A 213 -18.57 -1.25 -11.50
CA TYR A 213 -17.39 -2.00 -11.04
C TYR A 213 -16.80 -2.92 -12.11
N GLU A 214 -17.63 -3.51 -12.97
CA GLU A 214 -17.18 -4.41 -14.04
C GLU A 214 -16.44 -3.64 -15.14
N LYS A 215 -16.98 -2.48 -15.57
CA LYS A 215 -16.27 -1.57 -16.49
C LYS A 215 -14.97 -1.07 -15.86
N LEU A 216 -14.97 -0.77 -14.56
CA LEU A 216 -13.75 -0.36 -13.85
C LEU A 216 -12.69 -1.48 -13.81
N GLN A 217 -13.09 -2.73 -13.56
CA GLN A 217 -12.19 -3.88 -13.67
C GLN A 217 -11.59 -3.99 -15.08
N GLY A 218 -12.39 -3.76 -16.13
CA GLY A 218 -11.92 -3.69 -17.51
C GLY A 218 -10.84 -2.63 -17.72
N LEU A 219 -11.04 -1.42 -17.18
CA LEU A 219 -10.07 -0.33 -17.23
C LEU A 219 -8.77 -0.65 -16.47
N PHE A 220 -8.86 -1.31 -15.32
CA PHE A 220 -7.66 -1.81 -14.63
C PHE A 220 -6.91 -2.84 -15.48
N GLY A 221 -7.61 -3.73 -16.18
CA GLY A 221 -6.99 -4.68 -17.11
C GLY A 221 -6.29 -4.00 -18.30
N GLU A 222 -6.92 -2.98 -18.89
CA GLU A 222 -6.32 -2.19 -19.98
C GLU A 222 -5.05 -1.47 -19.51
N LEU A 223 -5.14 -0.79 -18.35
CA LEU A 223 -3.98 -0.09 -17.79
C LEU A 223 -2.88 -1.07 -17.38
N LEU A 224 -3.22 -2.24 -16.83
CA LEU A 224 -2.27 -3.31 -16.53
C LEU A 224 -1.52 -3.76 -17.78
N GLN A 225 -2.22 -3.98 -18.89
CA GLN A 225 -1.60 -4.37 -20.16
C GLN A 225 -0.62 -3.28 -20.64
N LYS A 226 -1.03 -2.01 -20.58
CA LYS A 226 -0.19 -0.88 -20.96
C LYS A 226 1.07 -0.81 -20.09
N VAL A 227 0.92 -0.84 -18.77
CA VAL A 227 2.03 -0.75 -17.80
C VAL A 227 2.97 -1.95 -17.92
N GLN A 228 2.43 -3.16 -18.13
CA GLN A 228 3.24 -4.35 -18.38
C GLN A 228 4.06 -4.21 -19.66
N THR A 229 3.49 -3.64 -20.73
CA THR A 229 4.21 -3.38 -21.99
C THR A 229 5.34 -2.37 -21.79
N ILE A 230 5.06 -1.25 -21.13
CA ILE A 230 6.06 -0.22 -20.77
C ILE A 230 7.25 -0.86 -20.04
N LYS A 231 6.96 -1.67 -19.01
CA LYS A 231 7.99 -2.38 -18.23
C LYS A 231 8.77 -3.37 -19.09
N SER A 232 8.07 -4.19 -19.86
CA SER A 232 8.68 -5.29 -20.63
C SER A 232 9.60 -4.78 -21.74
N GLN A 233 9.27 -3.64 -22.35
CA GLN A 233 10.03 -3.01 -23.43
C GLN A 233 11.06 -1.98 -22.92
N GLY A 234 11.00 -1.60 -21.64
CA GLY A 234 11.86 -0.57 -21.09
C GLY A 234 11.56 0.83 -21.67
N ASP A 235 10.31 1.10 -22.01
CA ASP A 235 9.89 2.37 -22.63
C ASP A 235 9.85 3.50 -21.59
N TYR A 236 10.99 4.18 -21.46
CA TYR A 236 11.13 5.33 -20.56
C TYR A 236 10.14 6.45 -20.89
N ALA A 237 9.93 6.77 -22.17
CA ALA A 237 9.10 7.89 -22.57
C ALA A 237 7.63 7.65 -22.24
N ALA A 238 7.13 6.43 -22.44
CA ALA A 238 5.78 6.07 -22.05
C ALA A 238 5.61 6.00 -20.52
N ALA A 239 6.63 5.56 -19.79
CA ALA A 239 6.64 5.61 -18.32
C ALA A 239 6.56 7.05 -17.81
N GLU A 240 7.40 7.94 -18.33
CA GLU A 240 7.40 9.37 -18.02
C GLU A 240 6.04 10.01 -18.32
N ALA A 241 5.49 9.78 -19.53
CA ALA A 241 4.20 10.32 -19.91
C ALA A 241 3.05 9.85 -19.00
N LEU A 242 3.07 8.60 -18.55
CA LEU A 242 2.06 8.07 -17.63
C LEU A 242 2.20 8.69 -16.23
N VAL A 243 3.42 8.68 -15.68
CA VAL A 243 3.67 9.13 -14.30
C VAL A 243 3.50 10.64 -14.19
N GLU A 244 4.12 11.42 -15.07
CA GLU A 244 4.03 12.88 -15.03
C GLU A 244 2.63 13.37 -15.41
N GLY A 245 1.92 12.65 -16.29
CA GLY A 245 0.58 13.00 -16.72
C GLY A 245 -0.51 12.78 -15.66
N TYR A 246 -0.36 11.76 -14.80
CA TYR A 246 -1.44 11.33 -13.91
C TYR A 246 -1.03 11.17 -12.43
N GLY A 247 0.27 11.14 -12.11
CA GLY A 247 0.77 10.70 -10.80
C GLY A 247 1.53 11.74 -9.99
N VAL A 248 1.87 12.90 -10.57
CA VAL A 248 2.73 13.90 -9.92
C VAL A 248 1.97 15.15 -9.52
N LYS A 249 1.30 15.80 -10.49
CA LYS A 249 0.71 17.13 -10.29
C LYS A 249 -0.56 17.09 -9.46
N VAL A 250 -0.57 17.87 -8.38
CA VAL A 250 -1.73 17.97 -7.48
C VAL A 250 -2.57 19.19 -7.83
N ASN A 251 -3.88 18.98 -8.01
CA ASN A 251 -4.82 20.09 -8.07
C ASN A 251 -4.92 20.74 -6.67
N GLN A 252 -4.46 21.99 -6.57
CA GLN A 252 -4.31 22.67 -5.29
C GLN A 252 -5.65 23.03 -4.62
N ASP A 253 -6.73 23.19 -5.39
CA ASP A 253 -8.07 23.40 -4.82
C ASP A 253 -8.60 22.10 -4.19
N VAL A 254 -8.35 20.96 -4.84
CA VAL A 254 -8.64 19.63 -4.28
C VAL A 254 -7.80 19.36 -3.04
N HIS A 255 -6.52 19.74 -3.07
CA HIS A 255 -5.64 19.57 -1.92
C HIS A 255 -6.10 20.40 -0.71
N GLN A 256 -6.43 21.67 -0.95
CA GLN A 256 -6.90 22.58 0.10
C GLN A 256 -8.16 22.04 0.78
N GLN A 257 -9.17 21.60 0.03
CA GLN A 257 -10.35 21.00 0.66
C GLN A 257 -10.01 19.73 1.45
N VAL A 258 -9.09 18.89 0.97
CA VAL A 258 -8.68 17.66 1.68
C VAL A 258 -8.03 18.03 3.02
N LEU A 259 -7.15 19.03 3.04
CA LEU A 259 -6.52 19.52 4.27
C LEU A 259 -7.55 20.12 5.24
N ASP A 260 -8.49 20.93 4.74
CA ASP A 260 -9.50 21.58 5.57
C ASP A 260 -10.45 20.56 6.22
N ARG A 261 -10.91 19.57 5.45
CA ARG A 261 -11.72 18.43 5.92
C ARG A 261 -10.95 17.60 6.95
N SER A 262 -9.70 17.27 6.62
CA SER A 262 -8.79 16.48 7.43
C SER A 262 -8.41 17.11 8.78
N SER A 263 -8.32 18.43 8.84
CA SER A 263 -7.92 19.17 10.05
C SER A 263 -8.93 19.00 11.19
N LYS A 264 -10.19 18.77 10.86
CA LYS A 264 -11.30 18.58 11.81
C LYS A 264 -11.22 17.24 12.55
N LEU A 265 -10.55 16.24 11.96
CA LEU A 265 -10.54 14.86 12.44
C LEU A 265 -9.52 14.58 13.56
N LYS A 266 -8.64 15.54 13.90
CA LYS A 266 -7.60 15.43 14.95
C LYS A 266 -6.71 14.18 14.90
N SER A 267 -6.66 13.45 13.78
CA SER A 267 -5.80 12.28 13.58
C SER A 267 -4.47 12.68 12.92
N PRO A 268 -3.32 12.09 13.27
CA PRO A 268 -2.07 12.30 12.52
C PRO A 268 -2.14 11.62 11.14
N ALA A 269 -1.39 12.14 10.15
CA ALA A 269 -1.40 11.61 8.78
C ALA A 269 -0.49 10.38 8.58
N TYR A 270 0.48 10.22 9.49
CA TYR A 270 1.42 9.11 9.55
C TYR A 270 1.25 8.39 10.89
N GLY A 271 1.49 7.08 10.89
CA GLY A 271 1.50 6.25 12.09
C GLY A 271 2.78 5.45 12.18
N GLY A 272 3.19 5.14 13.41
CA GLY A 272 4.31 4.25 13.70
C GLY A 272 3.99 3.38 14.92
N PHE A 273 4.81 2.37 15.16
CA PHE A 273 4.61 1.39 16.23
C PHE A 273 5.69 1.48 17.28
N VAL A 274 5.25 1.32 18.53
CA VAL A 274 6.13 1.10 19.67
C VAL A 274 6.27 -0.42 19.82
N ASN A 275 7.51 -0.90 19.86
CA ASN A 275 7.79 -2.33 20.00
C ASN A 275 7.34 -2.85 21.39
N PRO A 276 6.94 -4.12 21.52
CA PRO A 276 6.91 -4.74 22.83
C PRO A 276 8.33 -4.95 23.37
N THR A 277 8.45 -5.06 24.69
CA THR A 277 9.67 -5.55 25.34
C THR A 277 9.56 -7.04 25.58
N LEU A 278 10.64 -7.76 25.29
CA LEU A 278 10.76 -9.21 25.47
C LEU A 278 11.77 -9.46 26.59
N GLU A 279 11.32 -10.03 27.71
CA GLU A 279 12.13 -10.28 28.89
C GLU A 279 12.27 -11.80 29.12
N ALA A 280 13.49 -12.31 29.09
CA ALA A 280 13.76 -13.70 29.43
C ALA A 280 13.54 -13.95 30.93
N VAL A 281 12.86 -15.05 31.26
CA VAL A 281 12.68 -15.52 32.63
C VAL A 281 13.61 -16.69 32.86
N GLU A 282 14.57 -16.53 33.76
CA GLU A 282 15.60 -17.53 34.04
C GLU A 282 15.32 -18.28 35.35
N ASP A 283 15.66 -19.56 35.38
CA ASP A 283 15.71 -20.33 36.63
C ASP A 283 16.96 -19.96 37.46
N LYS A 284 17.15 -20.63 38.61
CA LYS A 284 18.29 -20.38 39.51
C LYS A 284 19.65 -20.76 38.90
N GLU A 285 19.64 -21.55 37.84
CA GLU A 285 20.82 -22.04 37.13
C GLU A 285 21.13 -21.18 35.89
N GLY A 286 20.30 -20.18 35.60
CA GLY A 286 20.44 -19.28 34.45
C GLY A 286 19.83 -19.84 33.16
N ASN A 287 19.05 -20.93 33.22
CA ASN A 287 18.37 -21.45 32.03
C ASN A 287 17.10 -20.64 31.77
N ILE A 288 16.86 -20.27 30.50
CA ILE A 288 15.63 -19.60 30.08
C ILE A 288 14.46 -20.60 30.18
N THR A 289 13.47 -20.24 30.98
CA THR A 289 12.25 -21.05 31.21
C THR A 289 11.00 -20.44 30.56
N ASP A 290 11.01 -19.13 30.31
CA ASP A 290 9.91 -18.41 29.66
C ASP A 290 10.41 -17.09 29.04
N VAL A 291 9.59 -16.45 28.20
CA VAL A 291 9.82 -15.10 27.68
C VAL A 291 8.54 -14.27 27.87
N LYS A 292 8.61 -13.28 28.75
CA LYS A 292 7.51 -12.35 29.00
C LYS A 292 7.48 -11.26 27.95
N VAL A 293 6.29 -10.98 27.40
CA VAL A 293 6.04 -9.91 26.44
C VAL A 293 5.31 -8.77 27.14
N ASN A 294 5.82 -7.55 27.07
CA ASN A 294 5.25 -6.39 27.75
C ASN A 294 5.07 -5.20 26.79
N TYR A 295 3.88 -4.60 26.80
CA TYR A 295 3.46 -3.52 25.90
C TYR A 295 3.40 -2.15 26.59
N GLY A 296 4.00 -2.03 27.79
CA GLY A 296 3.78 -0.88 28.68
C GLY A 296 4.60 0.38 28.39
N MET A 297 5.60 0.33 27.51
CA MET A 297 6.42 1.52 27.21
C MET A 297 5.67 2.50 26.31
N THR A 298 5.74 3.78 26.65
CA THR A 298 5.45 4.87 25.71
C THR A 298 6.58 5.00 24.68
N PHE A 299 6.34 5.76 23.61
CA PHE A 299 7.36 6.03 22.58
C PHE A 299 8.62 6.68 23.16
N GLU A 300 8.46 7.67 24.05
CA GLU A 300 9.57 8.38 24.67
C GLU A 300 10.39 7.44 25.56
N GLU A 301 9.74 6.66 26.43
CA GLU A 301 10.39 5.68 27.29
C GLU A 301 11.17 4.64 26.48
N GLN A 302 10.59 4.14 25.39
CA GLN A 302 11.25 3.17 24.52
C GLN A 302 12.48 3.76 23.83
N MET A 303 12.39 4.99 23.31
CA MET A 303 13.53 5.63 22.64
C MET A 303 14.68 5.93 23.60
N LEU A 304 14.36 6.34 24.83
CA LEU A 304 15.37 6.52 25.89
C LEU A 304 15.98 5.17 26.30
N PHE A 305 15.16 4.15 26.49
CA PHE A 305 15.61 2.79 26.80
C PHE A 305 16.55 2.24 25.71
N TYR A 306 16.20 2.38 24.43
CA TYR A 306 17.06 1.95 23.32
C TYR A 306 18.36 2.74 23.24
N SER A 307 18.32 4.03 23.52
CA SER A 307 19.52 4.88 23.54
C SER A 307 20.51 4.46 24.64
N ASP A 308 20.01 4.11 25.82
CA ASP A 308 20.81 3.62 26.95
C ASP A 308 21.35 2.19 26.72
N LYS A 309 20.48 1.27 26.31
CA LYS A 309 20.82 -0.17 26.22
C LYS A 309 21.49 -0.59 24.93
N TYR A 310 21.10 -0.01 23.79
CA TYR A 310 21.52 -0.44 22.45
C TYR A 310 22.31 0.62 21.68
N GLY A 311 22.58 1.78 22.28
CA GLY A 311 23.30 2.90 21.68
C GLY A 311 24.81 2.73 21.52
N HIS A 312 25.30 1.59 21.04
CA HIS A 312 26.72 1.22 21.08
C HIS A 312 27.64 1.94 20.08
N LEU A 313 27.10 2.70 19.12
CA LEU A 313 27.89 3.44 18.14
C LEU A 313 28.57 4.66 18.77
N ARG A 314 29.87 4.82 18.51
CA ARG A 314 30.68 5.94 19.03
C ARG A 314 30.12 7.28 18.55
N THR A 315 30.07 8.24 19.47
CA THR A 315 29.47 9.58 19.31
C THR A 315 30.05 10.42 18.15
N GLY A 316 31.25 10.11 17.65
CA GLY A 316 31.84 10.81 16.50
C GLY A 316 31.21 10.52 15.13
N LEU A 317 30.30 9.53 15.04
CA LEU A 317 29.55 9.18 13.83
C LEU A 317 28.08 9.61 13.88
N ARG A 318 27.63 10.23 14.98
CA ARG A 318 26.30 10.84 15.10
C ARG A 318 26.40 12.32 14.71
N LYS A 319 26.50 12.59 13.41
CA LYS A 319 26.29 13.93 12.86
C LYS A 319 25.08 13.91 11.95
#